data_AF-A0A2N2HX03-F1
#
_entry.id   AF-A0A2N2HX03-F1
#
_cell.length_a   1.000
_cell.length_b   1.000
_cell.length_c   1.000
_cell.angle_alpha   90.00
_cell.angle_beta   90.00
_cell.angle_gamma   90.00
#
_symmetry.space_group_name_H-M   'P 1'
#
loop_
_entity.id
_entity.type
_entity.pdbx_description
1 polymer ?
#
loop_
_entity_poly.entity_id
_entity_poly.type
_entity_poly.pdbx_seq_one_letter_code
_entity_poly.pdbx_strand_id
1 'polypeptide(L)'
;MKVNEVPQDDVPDFTEGWLKKGNYALDDKGKYVMVPSKGWVVDEMVNRMAYDEYRAKVEETRKAVLAGRQSPLAYYMELRQMIPKFLGKTAGIAAFRVKRHLRPEIFAKLKPDVLDCYAKALAITREELSTVPRNP
;
A
#
# COMPACT_ATOMS: atom_id res chain seq x y z
N MET A 1 24.26 15.71 0.58
CA MET A 1 23.53 16.95 0.29
C MET A 1 23.87 17.95 1.38
N LYS A 2 24.45 19.08 1.01
CA LYS A 2 24.59 20.25 1.88
C LYS A 2 23.24 20.96 1.99
N VAL A 3 23.07 21.81 3.01
CA VAL A 3 21.81 22.56 3.23
C VAL A 3 21.36 23.30 1.96
N ASN A 4 22.28 23.92 1.22
CA ASN A 4 21.99 24.66 -0.01
C ASN A 4 21.71 23.78 -1.25
N GLU A 5 21.91 22.48 -1.14
CA GLU A 5 21.63 21.50 -2.21
C GLU A 5 20.25 20.85 -2.03
N VAL A 6 19.52 21.16 -0.95
CA VAL A 6 18.17 20.62 -0.71
C VAL A 6 17.21 21.18 -1.75
N PRO A 7 16.55 20.33 -2.56
CA PRO A 7 15.63 20.79 -3.61
C PRO A 7 14.49 21.66 -3.06
N GLN A 8 14.14 22.70 -3.81
CA GLN A 8 13.08 23.65 -3.48
C GLN A 8 12.11 23.82 -4.66
N ASP A 9 11.99 22.80 -5.51
CA ASP A 9 11.14 22.85 -6.68
C ASP A 9 9.67 23.00 -6.25
N ASP A 10 8.91 23.81 -6.97
CA ASP A 10 7.47 23.89 -6.77
C ASP A 10 6.81 22.71 -7.48
N VAL A 11 6.50 21.67 -6.70
CA VAL A 11 5.84 20.45 -7.18
C VAL A 11 4.43 20.32 -6.60
N PRO A 12 3.47 19.80 -7.36
CA PRO A 12 2.19 19.37 -6.81
C PRO A 12 2.40 18.09 -6.01
N ASP A 13 2.74 18.24 -4.73
CA ASP A 13 2.89 17.13 -3.79
C ASP A 13 1.52 16.61 -3.32
N PHE A 14 1.50 15.41 -2.73
CA PHE A 14 0.27 14.81 -2.20
C PHE A 14 -0.35 15.55 -1.01
N THR A 15 0.32 16.59 -0.51
CA THR A 15 -0.10 17.35 0.68
C THR A 15 -0.64 18.72 0.32
N GLU A 16 -0.73 19.06 -0.97
CA GLU A 16 -1.11 20.38 -1.47
C GLU A 16 -0.37 21.52 -0.73
N GLY A 17 0.89 21.27 -0.36
CA GLY A 17 1.75 22.21 0.38
C GLY A 17 1.47 22.36 1.87
N TRP A 18 0.53 21.62 2.47
CA TRP A 18 0.24 21.70 3.91
C TRP A 18 1.35 21.08 4.77
N LEU A 19 2.13 20.15 4.20
CA LEU A 19 3.21 19.44 4.89
C LEU A 19 4.48 19.45 4.04
N LYS A 20 5.56 20.03 4.56
CA LYS A 20 6.86 20.03 3.86
C LYS A 20 7.68 18.80 4.24
N LYS A 21 8.27 18.12 3.25
CA LYS A 21 9.20 17.00 3.49
C LYS A 21 10.46 17.53 4.19
N GLY A 22 10.81 16.94 5.33
CA GLY A 22 12.07 17.22 6.03
C GLY A 22 13.22 16.38 5.45
N ASN A 23 14.28 17.04 4.99
CA ASN A 23 15.48 16.39 4.47
C ASN A 23 16.65 16.55 5.44
N TYR A 24 17.41 15.48 5.67
CA TYR A 24 18.65 15.57 6.44
C TYR A 24 19.80 16.00 5.53
N ALA A 25 20.43 17.13 5.85
CA ALA A 25 21.52 17.72 5.09
C ALA A 25 22.69 18.12 6.01
N LEU A 26 23.90 18.22 5.46
CA LEU A 26 25.07 18.66 6.19
C LEU A 26 25.17 20.19 6.20
N ASP A 27 25.37 20.77 7.38
CA ASP A 27 25.74 22.17 7.55
C ASP A 27 27.23 22.41 7.21
N ASP A 28 27.67 23.67 7.25
CA ASP A 28 29.06 24.05 6.96
C ASP A 28 30.09 23.48 7.96
N LYS A 29 29.63 22.96 9.10
CA LYS A 29 30.44 22.31 10.13
C LYS A 29 30.40 20.78 10.02
N GLY A 30 29.74 20.24 9.00
CA GLY A 30 29.59 18.80 8.77
C GLY A 30 28.61 18.10 9.71
N LYS A 31 27.70 18.83 10.36
CA LYS A 31 26.65 18.26 11.21
C LYS A 31 25.36 18.09 10.42
N TYR A 32 24.64 16.99 10.69
CA TYR A 32 23.32 16.77 10.12
C TYR A 32 22.29 17.71 10.74
N VAL A 33 21.56 18.42 9.89
CA VAL A 33 20.42 19.26 10.25
C VAL A 33 19.21 18.89 9.40
N MET A 34 18.00 19.11 9.92
CA MET A 34 16.77 18.91 9.17
C MET A 34 16.38 20.20 8.44
N VAL A 35 16.17 20.11 7.13
CA VAL A 35 15.83 21.24 6.26
C VAL A 35 14.50 20.93 5.54
N PRO A 36 13.50 21.81 5.60
CA PRO A 36 12.27 21.61 4.84
C PRO A 36 12.55 21.78 3.33
N SER A 37 11.99 20.87 2.53
CA SER A 37 11.99 20.94 1.07
C SER A 37 10.59 21.27 0.57
N LYS A 38 10.49 22.14 -0.44
CA LYS A 38 9.27 22.31 -1.23
C LYS A 38 8.99 21.13 -2.18
N GLY A 39 10.01 20.31 -2.41
CA GLY A 39 9.94 19.10 -3.22
C GLY A 39 11.04 19.02 -4.26
N TRP A 40 11.05 17.90 -4.97
CA TRP A 40 12.00 17.59 -6.03
C TRP A 40 11.23 16.97 -7.20
N VAL A 41 11.27 17.61 -8.37
CA VAL A 41 10.46 17.19 -9.54
C VAL A 41 10.70 15.73 -9.91
N VAL A 42 11.95 15.27 -9.84
CA VAL A 42 12.31 13.90 -10.20
C VAL A 42 11.75 12.89 -9.19
N ASP A 43 11.84 13.18 -7.89
CA ASP A 43 11.27 12.33 -6.83
C ASP A 43 9.75 12.22 -7.00
N GLU A 44 9.06 13.34 -7.20
CA GLU A 44 7.61 13.35 -7.40
C GLU A 44 7.18 12.58 -8.66
N MET A 45 7.93 12.71 -9.77
CA MET A 45 7.65 11.97 -10.99
C MET A 45 7.75 10.45 -10.76
N VAL A 46 8.83 9.99 -10.12
CA VAL A 46 9.04 8.56 -9.83
C VAL A 46 7.98 8.04 -8.86
N ASN A 47 7.66 8.82 -7.81
CA ASN A 47 6.61 8.47 -6.85
C ASN A 47 5.24 8.36 -7.54
N ARG A 48 4.90 9.27 -8.45
CA ARG A 48 3.67 9.21 -9.23
C ARG A 48 3.62 7.96 -10.12
N MET A 49 4.70 7.64 -10.83
CA MET A 49 4.78 6.43 -11.66
C MET A 49 4.56 5.16 -10.82
N ALA A 50 5.22 5.06 -9.65
CA ALA A 50 5.05 3.94 -8.75
C ALA A 50 3.61 3.85 -8.19
N TYR A 51 2.99 4.99 -7.90
CA TYR A 51 1.60 5.04 -7.44
C TYR A 51 0.61 4.60 -8.53
N ASP A 52 0.82 5.03 -9.77
CA ASP A 52 0.00 4.65 -10.92
C ASP A 52 0.11 3.15 -11.21
N GLU A 53 1.32 2.57 -11.15
CA GLU A 53 1.56 1.13 -11.28
C GLU A 53 0.85 0.35 -10.17
N TYR A 54 0.95 0.83 -8.92
CA TYR A 54 0.24 0.26 -7.78
C TYR A 54 -1.29 0.25 -8.00
N ARG A 55 -1.88 1.39 -8.41
CA ARG A 55 -3.32 1.50 -8.70
C ARG A 55 -3.74 0.56 -9.83
N ALA A 56 -2.93 0.45 -10.88
CA ALA A 56 -3.19 -0.47 -11.99
C ALA A 56 -3.22 -1.93 -11.50
N LYS A 57 -2.27 -2.33 -10.66
CA LYS A 57 -2.20 -3.69 -10.09
C LYS A 57 -3.39 -4.02 -9.18
N VAL A 58 -3.81 -3.07 -8.33
CA VAL A 58 -5.01 -3.23 -7.49
C VAL A 58 -6.25 -3.41 -8.36
N GLU A 59 -6.38 -2.61 -9.43
CA GLU A 59 -7.51 -2.69 -10.35
C GLU A 59 -7.52 -4.01 -11.15
N GLU A 60 -6.37 -4.47 -11.62
CA GLU A 60 -6.23 -5.78 -12.25
C GLU A 60 -6.69 -6.90 -11.31
N THR A 61 -6.26 -6.84 -10.06
CA THR A 61 -6.65 -7.81 -9.01
C THR A 61 -8.16 -7.75 -8.77
N ARG A 62 -8.75 -6.54 -8.68
CA ARG A 62 -10.20 -6.35 -8.53
C ARG A 62 -10.97 -7.00 -9.68
N LYS A 63 -10.54 -6.77 -10.92
CA LYS A 63 -11.13 -7.39 -12.12
C LYS A 63 -10.99 -8.91 -12.09
N ALA A 64 -9.86 -9.44 -11.64
CA ALA A 64 -9.64 -10.87 -11.49
C ALA A 64 -10.56 -11.49 -10.43
N VAL A 65 -10.84 -10.79 -9.32
CA VAL A 65 -11.83 -11.21 -8.32
C VAL A 65 -13.24 -11.23 -8.90
N LEU A 66 -13.65 -10.16 -9.59
CA LEU A 66 -14.96 -10.10 -10.25
C LEU A 66 -15.15 -11.18 -11.32
N ALA A 67 -14.07 -11.57 -12.00
CA ALA A 67 -14.05 -12.69 -12.95
C ALA A 67 -13.95 -14.08 -12.28
N GLY A 68 -13.92 -14.16 -10.94
CA GLY A 68 -13.83 -15.42 -10.19
C GLY A 68 -12.47 -16.11 -10.27
N ARG A 69 -11.40 -15.41 -10.69
CA ARG A 69 -10.03 -15.96 -10.81
C ARG A 69 -9.21 -15.83 -9.53
N GLN A 70 -9.56 -14.88 -8.66
CA GLN A 70 -8.94 -14.67 -7.35
C GLN A 70 -9.99 -14.45 -6.28
N SER A 71 -9.65 -14.71 -5.01
CA SER A 71 -10.55 -14.41 -3.91
C SER A 71 -10.53 -12.93 -3.53
N PRO A 72 -11.60 -12.39 -2.91
CA PRO A 72 -11.63 -11.03 -2.37
C PRO A 72 -10.44 -10.69 -1.44
N LEU A 73 -9.89 -11.69 -0.76
CA LEU A 73 -8.68 -11.54 0.06
C LEU A 73 -7.49 -11.01 -0.75
N ALA A 74 -7.34 -11.43 -2.01
CA ALA A 74 -6.25 -10.96 -2.87
C ALA A 74 -6.35 -9.45 -3.12
N TYR A 75 -7.56 -8.94 -3.38
CA TYR A 75 -7.80 -7.53 -3.58
C TYR A 75 -7.43 -6.71 -2.35
N TYR A 76 -7.92 -7.07 -1.16
CA TYR A 76 -7.62 -6.32 0.05
C TYR A 76 -6.16 -6.45 0.50
N MET A 77 -5.53 -7.60 0.23
CA MET A 77 -4.09 -7.77 0.46
C MET A 77 -3.28 -6.81 -0.41
N GLU A 78 -3.58 -6.71 -1.71
CA GLU A 78 -2.93 -5.77 -2.62
C GLU A 78 -3.26 -4.31 -2.26
N LEU A 79 -4.53 -3.99 -1.93
CA LEU A 79 -4.96 -2.65 -1.49
C LEU A 79 -4.25 -2.16 -0.22
N ARG A 80 -3.81 -3.09 0.63
CA ARG A 80 -3.01 -2.79 1.83
C ARG A 80 -1.51 -2.92 1.59
N GLN A 81 -1.09 -3.09 0.33
CA GLN A 81 0.30 -3.27 -0.08
C GLN A 81 1.01 -4.40 0.68
N MET A 82 0.28 -5.47 1.02
CA MET A 82 0.79 -6.61 1.77
C MET A 82 1.17 -7.76 0.85
N ILE A 83 2.15 -8.54 1.28
CA ILE A 83 2.43 -9.88 0.70
C ILE A 83 1.90 -10.97 1.64
N PRO A 84 1.71 -12.22 1.18
CA PRO A 84 1.19 -13.30 2.02
C PRO A 84 1.97 -13.54 3.32
N LYS A 85 3.27 -13.24 3.33
CA LYS A 85 4.11 -13.32 4.55
C LYS A 85 3.72 -12.26 5.58
N PHE A 86 3.51 -11.01 5.18
CA PHE A 86 3.12 -9.93 6.08
C PHE A 86 1.69 -10.13 6.58
N LEU A 87 0.75 -10.38 5.67
CA LEU A 87 -0.64 -10.65 6.03
C LEU A 87 -0.77 -11.87 6.94
N GLY A 88 0.03 -12.91 6.70
CA GLY A 88 0.07 -14.08 7.56
C GLY A 88 0.55 -13.77 8.97
N LYS A 89 1.60 -12.96 9.10
CA LYS A 89 2.12 -12.54 10.41
C LYS A 89 1.10 -11.69 11.18
N THR A 90 0.39 -10.78 10.52
CA THR A 90 -0.60 -9.90 11.16
C THR A 90 -1.90 -10.64 11.50
N ALA A 91 -2.33 -11.56 10.65
CA ALA A 91 -3.55 -12.37 10.87
C ALA A 91 -3.33 -13.62 11.73
N GLY A 92 -2.09 -13.96 12.10
CA GLY A 92 -1.78 -15.19 12.82
C GLY A 92 -1.94 -16.48 11.99
N ILE A 93 -1.79 -16.38 10.67
CA ILE A 93 -2.02 -17.47 9.71
C ILE A 93 -0.73 -17.74 8.93
N ALA A 94 -0.27 -18.99 8.87
CA ALA A 94 0.94 -19.34 8.13
C ALA A 94 0.88 -18.89 6.66
N ALA A 95 1.98 -18.35 6.13
CA ALA A 95 2.00 -17.71 4.80
C ALA A 95 1.56 -18.65 3.66
N PHE A 96 1.84 -19.95 3.74
CA PHE A 96 1.38 -20.93 2.74
C PHE A 96 -0.15 -21.12 2.77
N ARG A 97 -0.78 -20.98 3.94
CA ARG A 97 -2.25 -20.98 4.08
C ARG A 97 -2.83 -19.72 3.48
N VAL A 98 -2.23 -18.56 3.74
CA VAL A 98 -2.63 -17.30 3.09
C VAL A 98 -2.61 -17.45 1.58
N LYS A 99 -1.50 -17.91 0.99
CA LYS A 99 -1.41 -18.19 -0.46
C LYS A 99 -2.52 -19.11 -0.95
N ARG A 100 -2.84 -20.17 -0.18
CA ARG A 100 -3.95 -21.08 -0.49
C ARG A 100 -5.32 -20.40 -0.41
N HIS A 101 -5.54 -19.48 0.52
CA HIS A 101 -6.78 -18.72 0.70
C HIS A 101 -6.96 -17.58 -0.33
N LEU A 102 -5.93 -17.25 -1.12
CA LEU A 102 -6.08 -16.36 -2.29
C LEU A 102 -6.88 -17.00 -3.43
N ARG A 103 -7.11 -18.31 -3.37
CA ARG A 103 -7.91 -19.05 -4.34
C ARG A 103 -9.41 -18.94 -4.00
N PRO A 104 -10.28 -18.56 -4.96
CA PRO A 104 -11.70 -18.32 -4.72
C PRO A 104 -12.42 -19.52 -4.08
N GLU A 105 -12.17 -20.72 -4.59
CA GLU A 105 -12.84 -21.96 -4.17
C GLU A 105 -12.47 -22.40 -2.75
N ILE A 106 -11.31 -21.97 -2.26
CA ILE A 106 -10.86 -22.21 -0.89
C ILE A 106 -11.39 -21.10 0.03
N PHE A 107 -11.30 -19.85 -0.41
CA PHE A 107 -11.78 -18.71 0.34
C PHE A 107 -13.27 -18.82 0.69
N ALA A 108 -14.09 -19.25 -0.27
CA ALA A 108 -15.53 -19.44 -0.09
C ALA A 108 -15.90 -20.46 0.99
N LYS A 109 -14.95 -21.33 1.41
CA LYS A 109 -15.15 -22.37 2.43
C LYS A 109 -14.55 -22.01 3.78
N LEU A 110 -13.99 -20.79 3.93
CA LEU A 110 -13.37 -20.38 5.18
C LEU A 110 -14.41 -20.20 6.28
N LYS A 111 -14.05 -20.63 7.48
CA LYS A 111 -14.87 -20.44 8.68
C LYS A 111 -14.89 -18.96 9.10
N PRO A 112 -15.97 -18.49 9.74
CA PRO A 112 -16.08 -17.14 10.31
C PRO A 112 -14.81 -16.67 11.02
N ASP A 113 -14.29 -17.46 11.96
CA ASP A 113 -13.12 -17.09 12.76
C ASP A 113 -11.88 -16.73 11.91
N VAL A 114 -11.68 -17.44 10.79
CA VAL A 114 -10.54 -17.17 9.88
C VAL A 114 -10.77 -15.89 9.09
N LEU A 115 -12.01 -15.62 8.68
CA LEU A 115 -12.38 -14.38 8.00
C LEU A 115 -12.20 -13.18 8.94
N ASP A 116 -12.57 -13.32 10.21
CA ASP A 116 -12.43 -12.27 11.23
C ASP A 116 -10.95 -11.95 11.51
N CYS A 117 -10.07 -12.96 11.52
CA CYS A 117 -8.61 -12.73 11.59
C CYS A 117 -8.11 -11.87 10.42
N TYR A 118 -8.57 -12.14 9.19
CA TYR A 118 -8.18 -11.35 8.02
C TYR A 118 -8.78 -9.95 8.05
N ALA A 119 -10.06 -9.81 8.37
CA ALA A 119 -10.76 -8.53 8.46
C ALA A 119 -10.06 -7.59 9.47
N LYS A 120 -9.72 -8.12 10.66
CA LYS A 120 -8.93 -7.40 11.67
C LYS A 120 -7.53 -7.01 11.15
N ALA A 121 -6.82 -7.93 10.51
CA ALA A 121 -5.47 -7.66 9.99
C ALA A 121 -5.44 -6.63 8.85
N LEU A 122 -6.53 -6.53 8.08
CA LEU A 122 -6.70 -5.62 6.95
C LEU A 122 -7.39 -4.31 7.34
N ALA A 123 -7.82 -4.17 8.60
CA ALA A 123 -8.61 -3.05 9.12
C ALA A 123 -9.84 -2.76 8.24
N ILE A 124 -10.67 -3.78 8.03
CA ILE A 124 -11.95 -3.75 7.31
C ILE A 124 -12.97 -4.64 8.04
N THR A 125 -14.24 -4.58 7.68
CA THR A 125 -15.24 -5.53 8.20
C THR A 125 -15.23 -6.86 7.44
N ARG A 126 -15.88 -7.87 8.01
CA ARG A 126 -16.05 -9.16 7.34
C ARG A 126 -16.97 -9.04 6.11
N GLU A 127 -17.97 -8.17 6.17
CA GLU A 127 -18.89 -7.88 5.08
C GLU A 127 -18.11 -7.27 3.90
N GLU A 128 -17.23 -6.30 4.18
CA GLU A 128 -16.33 -5.72 3.18
C GLU A 128 -15.44 -6.80 2.57
N LEU A 129 -14.78 -7.61 3.41
CA LEU A 129 -13.89 -8.70 2.96
C LEU A 129 -14.60 -9.75 2.08
N SER A 130 -15.93 -9.86 2.13
CA SER A 130 -16.68 -10.86 1.35
C SER A 130 -16.88 -10.47 -0.11
N THR A 131 -16.62 -9.21 -0.48
CA THR A 131 -16.82 -8.69 -1.83
C THR A 131 -15.71 -7.72 -2.21
N VAL A 132 -15.79 -7.10 -3.38
CA VAL A 132 -14.92 -5.99 -3.78
C VAL A 132 -15.78 -4.84 -4.31
N PRO A 133 -15.30 -3.58 -4.26
CA PRO A 133 -16.00 -2.45 -4.86
C PRO A 133 -16.31 -2.70 -6.34
N ARG A 134 -17.52 -2.34 -6.79
CA ARG A 134 -17.90 -2.44 -8.21
C ARG A 134 -17.17 -1.43 -9.09
N ASN A 135 -16.79 -0.30 -8.51
CA ASN A 135 -16.01 0.75 -9.16
C ASN A 135 -14.65 0.94 -8.44
N PRO A 136 -13.59 1.33 -9.17
CA PRO A 136 -12.24 1.54 -8.61
C PRO A 136 -12.09 2.73 -7.65
#